data_AF-A0A5C0B2E3-F1
#
_entry.id   AF-A0A5C0B2E3-F1
#
_cell.length_a   1.000
_cell.length_b   1.000
_cell.length_c   1.000
_cell.angle_alpha   90.00
_cell.angle_beta   90.00
_cell.angle_gamma   90.00
#
_symmetry.space_group_name_H-M   'P 1'
#
loop_
_entity.id
_entity.type
_entity.pdbx_description
1 polymer ?
#
loop_
_entity_poly.entity_id
_entity_poly.type
_entity_poly.pdbx_seq_one_letter_code
_entity_poly.pdbx_strand_id
1 'polypeptide(L)' 'MATKKKLPPRELPKLPPELVDQFVNGPMTVDAVQHLSMAFKKALIKRMLGAGLGLHLRYPPSEHPP' A
#
# COMPACT_ATOMS: atom_id res chain seq x y z
N MET A 1 15.80 31.65 -16.51
CA MET A 1 16.14 30.29 -16.05
C MET A 1 15.13 29.88 -14.99
N ALA A 2 14.21 28.94 -15.28
CA ALA A 2 13.18 28.54 -14.32
C ALA A 2 13.74 27.49 -13.35
N THR A 3 13.86 27.85 -12.08
CA THR A 3 14.29 26.95 -11.00
C THR A 3 13.14 25.99 -10.67
N LYS A 4 13.37 24.69 -10.93
CA LYS A 4 12.44 23.61 -10.56
C LYS A 4 12.38 23.53 -9.03
N LYS A 5 11.29 24.02 -8.42
CA LYS A 5 10.99 23.83 -6.99
C LYS A 5 10.97 22.32 -6.70
N LYS A 6 12.00 21.80 -6.03
CA LYS A 6 12.00 20.43 -5.49
C LYS A 6 10.83 20.34 -4.51
N LEU A 7 9.84 19.50 -4.83
CA LEU A 7 8.81 19.13 -3.86
C LEU A 7 9.52 18.56 -2.62
N PRO A 8 9.11 18.96 -1.39
CA PRO A 8 9.71 18.43 -0.18
C PRO A 8 9.65 16.90 -0.21
N PRO A 9 10.67 16.20 0.34
CA PRO A 9 10.67 14.75 0.40
C PRO A 9 9.36 14.31 1.04
N ARG A 10 8.55 13.59 0.28
CA ARG A 10 7.31 13.03 0.80
C ARG A 10 7.73 12.06 1.89
N GLU A 11 7.39 12.35 3.14
CA GLU A 11 7.73 11.48 4.26
C GLU A 11 7.09 10.12 4.02
N LEU A 12 7.90 9.17 3.56
CA LEU A 12 7.46 7.82 3.34
C LEU A 12 7.24 7.20 4.72
N PRO A 13 6.09 6.57 4.98
CA PRO A 13 5.90 5.83 6.21
C PRO A 13 7.02 4.79 6.31
N LYS A 14 7.72 4.79 7.44
CA LYS A 14 8.74 3.77 7.71
C LYS A 14 8.06 2.40 7.69
N LEU A 15 8.58 1.47 6.89
CA LEU A 15 8.07 0.10 6.87
C LEU A 15 8.48 -0.58 8.18
N PRO A 16 7.54 -1.07 9.01
CA PRO A 16 7.87 -1.77 10.24
C PRO A 16 8.68 -3.04 9.94
N PRO A 17 9.78 -3.29 10.67
CA PRO A 17 10.60 -4.49 10.46
C PRO A 17 9.81 -5.78 10.72
N GLU A 18 8.86 -5.76 11.65
CA GLU A 18 7.98 -6.90 11.95
C GLU A 18 7.07 -7.27 10.77
N LEU A 19 6.71 -6.31 9.90
CA LEU A 19 5.99 -6.64 8.67
C LEU A 19 6.91 -7.35 7.67
N VAL A 20 8.17 -6.89 7.57
CA VAL A 20 9.14 -7.51 6.68
C VAL A 20 9.41 -8.95 7.10
N ASP A 21 9.61 -9.17 8.40
CA ASP A 21 9.84 -10.50 9.00
C ASP A 21 8.70 -11.48 8.69
N GLN A 22 7.44 -11.04 8.78
CA GLN A 22 6.27 -11.84 8.38
C GLN A 22 6.25 -12.22 6.89
N PHE A 23 6.87 -11.41 6.02
CA PHE A 23 6.98 -11.71 4.60
C PHE A 23 8.16 -12.64 4.26
N VAL A 24 9.18 -12.72 5.12
CA VAL A 24 10.39 -13.53 4.92
C VAL A 24 10.41 -14.72 5.88
N ASN A 25 9.68 -15.78 5.56
CA ASN A 25 9.72 -17.01 6.35
C ASN A 25 10.86 -17.94 5.88
N GLY A 26 12.05 -17.76 6.46
CA GLY A 26 13.22 -18.61 6.19
C GLY A 26 14.08 -18.13 5.00
N PRO A 27 15.07 -18.94 4.56
CA PRO A 27 16.01 -18.56 3.52
C PRO A 27 15.29 -18.41 2.17
N MET A 28 15.01 -17.16 1.80
CA MET A 28 14.39 -16.80 0.52
C MET A 28 15.47 -16.40 -0.49
N THR A 29 15.35 -16.88 -1.72
CA THR A 29 16.28 -16.47 -2.80
C THR A 29 16.00 -15.02 -3.20
N VAL A 30 17.02 -14.33 -3.70
CA VAL A 30 16.88 -12.93 -4.19
C VAL A 30 15.77 -12.81 -5.23
N ASP A 31 15.63 -13.82 -6.10
CA ASP A 31 14.57 -13.88 -7.11
C ASP A 31 13.16 -13.96 -6.50
N ALA A 32 12.98 -14.82 -5.50
CA ALA A 32 11.69 -14.97 -4.81
C ALA A 32 11.29 -13.68 -4.07
N VAL A 33 12.24 -12.98 -3.42
CA VAL A 33 11.99 -11.68 -2.79
C VAL A 33 11.58 -10.63 -3.83
N GLN A 34 12.24 -10.63 -4.99
CA GLN A 34 11.94 -9.69 -6.06
C GLN A 34 10.54 -9.94 -6.65
N HIS A 35 10.19 -11.21 -6.88
CA HIS A 35 8.87 -11.60 -7.36
C HIS A 35 7.77 -11.25 -6.36
N LEU A 36 8.01 -11.50 -5.06
CA LEU A 36 7.11 -11.12 -3.97
C LEU A 36 6.89 -9.60 -3.91
N SER A 37 7.95 -8.80 -4.02
CA SER A 37 7.87 -7.33 -4.02
C SER A 37 7.04 -6.80 -5.20
N MET A 38 7.25 -7.35 -6.41
CA MET A 38 6.45 -7.01 -7.59
C MET A 38 4.97 -7.37 -7.41
N ALA A 39 4.68 -8.56 -6.89
CA ALA A 39 3.31 -8.99 -6.61
C ALA A 39 2.65 -8.10 -5.55
N PHE A 40 3.36 -7.76 -4.48
CA PHE A 40 2.89 -6.88 -3.41
C PHE A 40 2.61 -5.46 -3.92
N LYS A 41 3.52 -4.86 -4.69
CA LYS A 41 3.32 -3.55 -5.31
C LYS A 41 2.09 -3.55 -6.23
N LYS A 42 1.91 -4.59 -7.03
CA LYS A 42 0.72 -4.75 -7.89
C LYS A 42 -0.56 -4.88 -7.07
N ALA A 43 -0.52 -5.63 -5.98
CA ALA A 43 -1.66 -5.78 -5.06
C ALA A 43 -2.00 -4.45 -4.35
N LEU A 44 -1.01 -3.67 -3.91
CA LEU A 44 -1.22 -2.34 -3.32
C LEU A 44 -1.83 -1.36 -4.31
N ILE A 45 -1.33 -1.32 -5.54
CA ILE A 45 -1.88 -0.48 -6.61
C ILE A 45 -3.32 -0.92 -6.90
N LYS A 46 -3.55 -2.22 -7.14
CA LYS A 46 -4.90 -2.75 -7.35
C LYS A 46 -5.83 -2.50 -6.16
N ARG A 47 -5.31 -2.51 -4.93
CA ARG A 47 -6.05 -2.16 -3.72
C ARG A 47 -6.34 -0.67 -3.64
N MET A 48 -5.45 0.22 -4.02
CA MET A 48 -5.76 1.66 -4.08
C MET A 48 -6.78 1.97 -5.19
N LEU A 49 -6.60 1.36 -6.36
CA LEU A 49 -7.52 1.52 -7.49
C LEU A 49 -8.89 0.87 -7.21
N GLY A 50 -8.91 -0.29 -6.54
CA GLY A 50 -10.12 -1.01 -6.15
C GLY A 50 -10.76 -0.52 -4.84
N ALA A 51 -10.01 0.07 -3.91
CA ALA A 51 -10.53 0.71 -2.70
C ALA A 51 -11.18 2.06 -2.97
N GLY A 52 -11.05 2.60 -4.18
CA GLY A 52 -12.00 3.57 -4.72
C GLY A 52 -13.46 3.08 -4.71
N LEU A 53 -13.68 1.76 -4.68
CA LEU A 53 -15.01 1.14 -4.52
C LEU A 53 -15.26 0.63 -3.08
N GLY A 54 -14.24 0.58 -2.22
CA GLY A 54 -14.31 0.00 -0.87
C GLY A 54 -14.28 1.01 0.29
N LEU A 55 -14.10 2.32 0.02
CA LEU A 55 -14.29 3.40 0.98
C LEU A 55 -15.70 4.01 0.91
N HIS A 56 -16.56 3.51 0.02
CA HIS A 56 -17.99 3.83 -0.06
C HIS A 56 -18.85 2.69 0.53
N LEU A 57 -18.39 2.07 1.62
CA LEU A 57 -19.21 1.14 2.42
C LEU A 57 -18.91 1.24 3.93
N ARG A 58 -18.17 2.28 4.34
CA ARG A 58 -18.06 2.73 5.73
C ARG A 58 -19.03 3.87 6.05
N TYR A 59 -20.00 4.14 5.18
CA TYR A 59 -21.18 4.90 5.61
C TYR A 59 -22.00 3.94 6.49
N PRO A 60 -22.29 4.27 7.76
CA PRO A 60 -23.29 3.51 8.51
C PRO A 60 -24.60 3.54 7.72
N PRO A 61 -25.45 2.50 7.78
CA PRO A 61 -26.79 2.57 7.20
C PRO A 61 -27.57 3.69 7.90
N SER A 62 -27.56 4.87 7.31
CA SER A 62 -28.47 5.94 7.70
C SER A 62 -29.86 5.57 7.20
N GLU A 63 -30.73 5.33 8.17
CA GLU A 63 -32.16 5.67 8.16
C GLU A 63 -33.13 4.73 7.44
N HIS A 64 -33.87 3.94 8.23
CA HIS A 64 -35.26 4.30 8.54
C HIS A 64 -35.80 3.56 9.78
N PRO A 65 -36.19 4.25 10.88
CA PRO A 65 -37.16 3.71 11.84
C PRO A 65 -38.61 3.82 11.28
N PRO A 66 -39.57 3.04 11.81
CA PRO A 66 -40.94 2.95 11.29
C PRO A 66 -41.76 4.24 11.43
#